data_AF-A0A8H4P4L4-F1
#
_entry.id   AF-A0A8H4P4L4-F1
#
_cell.length_a   1.000
_cell.length_b   1.000
_cell.length_c   1.000
_cell.angle_alpha   90.00
_cell.angle_beta   90.00
_cell.angle_gamma   90.00
#
_symmetry.space_group_name_H-M   'P 1'
#
loop_
_entity.id
_entity.type
_entity.pdbx_description
1 polymer ?
#
loop_
_entity_poly.entity_id
_entity_poly.type
_entity_poly.pdbx_seq_one_letter_code
_entity_poly.pdbx_strand_id
1 'polypeptide(L)'
;MATASLLALHQERVRQTGWLPGTKDGMALRTSQRISWDTCKVAVDTVGRVDVAKLSLIGLLCILRAAVDTAIGPNRELDEEIAKELPSTLRRFGERWAANGALGSLLVPALVKAGFKVTCITRPESKPAVYEGAVAKTANYTDENSLVAAFDGQDALIEAFNPAAAAHQSLIVQAALEAGVKHIITPDFSSDTFHPRAGEVLVFEPKIVAQRELERIVAASGDSLSWTAIVIGPWYDWGIEQGMLWINKSSRTITRFGSGNQKLSMSRVGLAAEATIAVLKDPQSFANRPAYFASHTLSTNQLIKYTQEAAPGDWTIDDASVEELRATGRKLWDEDTANGVTNRLSSRAYPMLATAALFDENNSYGADFGSKLEDGWDEGDAALKENLKRLLA
;
A
#
# COMPACT_ATOMS: atom_id res chain seq x y z
N MET A 1 -2.47 5.01 13.47
CA MET A 1 -1.55 3.87 13.33
C MET A 1 -0.41 4.32 12.41
N ALA A 2 0.74 3.65 12.44
CA ALA A 2 2.00 4.10 11.86
C ALA A 2 2.07 3.89 10.33
N THR A 3 2.51 4.88 9.57
CA THR A 3 2.67 4.81 8.10
C THR A 3 4.13 5.06 7.73
N ALA A 4 4.85 4.03 7.28
CA ALA A 4 6.06 4.23 6.48
C ALA A 4 5.63 4.82 5.13
N SER A 5 6.14 6.00 4.77
CA SER A 5 5.78 6.66 3.51
C SER A 5 6.93 6.68 2.50
N LEU A 6 8.17 6.52 2.96
CA LEU A 6 9.34 6.35 2.09
C LEU A 6 10.18 5.18 2.65
N LEU A 7 10.73 4.33 1.78
CA LEU A 7 11.69 3.30 2.16
C LEU A 7 13.00 3.56 1.42
N ALA A 8 14.11 3.65 2.14
CA ALA A 8 15.42 3.81 1.55
C ALA A 8 16.26 2.55 1.79
N LEU A 9 17.05 2.13 0.79
CA LEU A 9 17.71 0.83 0.76
C LEU A 9 19.21 0.94 0.48
N HIS A 10 20.02 0.12 1.16
CA HIS A 10 21.46 -0.04 0.87
C HIS A 10 21.82 -1.51 0.61
N GLN A 11 22.71 -1.79 -0.36
CA GLN A 11 23.14 -3.15 -0.71
C GLN A 11 24.66 -3.35 -0.55
N GLU A 12 25.09 -4.05 0.50
CA GLU A 12 26.49 -4.46 0.69
C GLU A 12 26.77 -5.82 0.04
N ARG A 13 27.69 -5.89 -0.94
CA ARG A 13 28.25 -7.17 -1.39
C ARG A 13 29.04 -7.81 -0.23
N VAL A 14 28.47 -8.89 0.31
CA VAL A 14 29.08 -10.02 1.05
C VAL A 14 30.50 -9.79 1.59
N ARG A 15 30.61 -9.63 2.91
CA ARG A 15 31.75 -10.18 3.66
C ARG A 15 31.26 -10.99 4.85
N GLN A 16 31.70 -12.24 4.87
CA GLN A 16 31.59 -13.21 5.93
C GLN A 16 31.90 -12.61 7.31
N THR A 17 31.08 -12.90 8.32
CA THR A 17 31.57 -13.22 9.66
C THR A 17 30.52 -14.06 10.41
N GLY A 18 30.96 -15.23 10.86
CA GLY A 18 30.17 -16.22 11.57
C GLY A 18 29.84 -15.80 13.00
N TRP A 19 28.65 -16.17 13.45
CA TRP A 19 28.20 -16.06 14.82
C TRP A 19 28.72 -17.26 15.60
N LEU A 20 29.58 -17.06 16.61
CA LEU A 20 30.10 -18.14 17.46
C LEU A 20 29.64 -17.97 18.93
N PRO A 21 29.10 -19.03 19.56
CA PRO A 21 28.73 -19.01 20.98
C PRO A 21 29.93 -18.78 21.91
N GLY A 22 29.84 -17.80 22.81
CA GLY A 22 30.88 -17.51 23.82
C GLY A 22 31.30 -16.04 23.92
N THR A 23 30.81 -15.18 23.03
CA THR A 23 31.05 -13.73 23.09
C THR A 23 30.29 -13.08 24.25
N LYS A 24 30.74 -11.88 24.67
CA LYS A 24 30.08 -11.09 25.73
C LYS A 24 28.61 -10.81 25.40
N ASP A 25 28.29 -10.54 24.14
CA ASP A 25 26.90 -10.26 23.70
C ASP A 25 26.03 -11.53 23.73
N GLY A 26 26.59 -12.68 23.36
CA GLY A 26 25.91 -13.98 23.48
C GLY A 26 25.73 -14.44 24.94
N MET A 27 26.60 -14.00 25.86
CA MET A 27 26.42 -14.18 27.30
C MET A 27 25.38 -13.23 27.88
N ALA A 28 25.34 -11.96 27.44
CA ALA A 28 24.34 -10.98 27.87
C ALA A 28 22.91 -11.40 27.49
N LEU A 29 22.71 -11.89 26.26
CA LEU A 29 21.41 -12.37 25.79
C LEU A 29 20.94 -13.60 26.58
N ARG A 30 21.82 -14.58 26.82
CA ARG A 30 21.48 -15.77 27.63
C ARG A 30 21.20 -15.41 29.09
N THR A 31 21.89 -14.42 29.63
CA THR A 31 21.66 -13.93 31.00
C THR A 31 20.30 -13.22 31.10
N SER A 32 19.93 -12.40 30.12
CA SER A 32 18.61 -11.75 30.05
C SER A 32 17.45 -12.75 29.95
N GLN A 33 17.61 -13.81 29.14
CA GLN A 33 16.64 -14.88 29.02
C GLN A 33 16.52 -15.70 30.32
N ARG A 34 17.65 -15.97 30.98
CA ARG A 34 17.68 -16.68 32.28
C ARG A 34 17.01 -15.87 33.39
N ILE A 35 17.27 -14.56 33.46
CA ILE A 35 16.61 -13.65 34.43
C ILE A 35 15.10 -13.61 34.19
N SER A 36 14.67 -13.53 32.94
CA SER A 36 13.23 -13.52 32.59
C SER A 36 12.56 -14.83 32.99
N TRP A 37 13.23 -15.96 32.76
CA TRP A 37 12.74 -17.29 33.14
C TRP A 37 12.71 -17.49 34.65
N ASP A 38 13.77 -17.13 35.36
CA ASP A 38 13.86 -17.29 36.82
C ASP A 38 12.88 -16.35 37.54
N THR A 39 12.62 -15.15 36.99
CA THR A 39 11.58 -14.23 37.49
C THR A 39 10.18 -14.84 37.33
N CYS A 40 9.90 -15.46 36.18
CA CYS A 40 8.64 -16.17 35.96
C CYS A 40 8.53 -17.39 36.87
N LYS A 41 9.63 -18.11 37.11
CA LYS A 41 9.66 -19.29 37.98
C LYS A 41 9.44 -18.93 39.45
N VAL A 42 10.06 -17.87 39.95
CA VAL A 42 9.81 -17.35 41.31
C VAL A 42 8.36 -16.90 41.47
N ALA A 43 7.77 -16.26 40.45
CA ALA A 43 6.36 -15.89 40.46
C ALA A 43 5.42 -17.12 40.51
N VAL A 44 5.80 -18.24 39.89
CA VAL A 44 5.06 -19.50 39.92
C VAL A 44 5.23 -20.23 41.26
N ASP A 45 6.46 -20.29 41.80
CA ASP A 45 6.78 -21.04 43.02
C ASP A 45 6.30 -20.33 44.30
N THR A 46 6.16 -18.99 44.29
CA THR A 46 5.78 -18.21 45.50
C THR A 46 4.28 -18.22 45.79
N VAL A 47 3.42 -18.34 44.77
CA VAL A 47 1.97 -18.10 44.94
C VAL A 47 1.16 -19.41 45.04
N GLY A 48 1.76 -20.55 44.72
CA GLY A 48 1.17 -21.89 44.95
C GLY A 48 -0.10 -22.21 44.13
N ARG A 49 -0.83 -21.22 43.60
CA ARG A 49 -1.90 -21.25 42.59
C ARG A 49 -2.06 -19.84 42.01
N VAL A 50 -1.99 -19.69 40.69
CA VAL A 50 -2.26 -18.42 39.99
C VAL A 50 -3.70 -18.45 39.45
N ASP A 51 -4.52 -17.48 39.89
CA ASP A 51 -5.83 -17.19 39.30
C ASP A 51 -5.65 -16.32 38.04
N VAL A 52 -5.67 -16.97 36.88
CA VAL A 52 -5.55 -16.37 35.55
C VAL A 52 -6.69 -15.42 35.17
N ALA A 53 -7.74 -15.27 35.99
CA ALA A 53 -8.82 -14.32 35.73
C ALA A 53 -8.43 -12.86 36.01
N LYS A 54 -7.27 -12.59 36.63
CA LYS A 54 -6.95 -11.25 37.15
C LYS A 54 -5.51 -10.83 36.96
N LEU A 55 -5.04 -10.77 35.71
CA LEU A 55 -4.23 -9.64 35.19
C LEU A 55 -3.80 -9.91 33.73
N SER A 56 -4.28 -9.08 32.80
CA SER A 56 -3.70 -8.96 31.47
C SER A 56 -3.52 -7.49 31.09
N LEU A 57 -2.38 -7.20 30.46
CA LEU A 57 -1.95 -5.89 29.92
C LEU A 57 -2.99 -5.26 28.97
N ILE A 58 -3.88 -6.09 28.43
CA ILE A 58 -4.99 -5.71 27.55
C ILE A 58 -6.05 -4.90 28.32
N GLY A 59 -6.33 -5.24 29.59
CA GLY A 59 -7.29 -4.50 30.41
C GLY A 59 -6.85 -3.05 30.70
N LEU A 60 -5.54 -2.84 30.89
CA LEU A 60 -4.94 -1.51 31.05
C LEU A 60 -5.02 -0.68 29.75
N LEU A 61 -4.87 -1.31 28.58
CA LEU A 61 -4.97 -0.65 27.28
C LEU A 61 -6.40 -0.21 26.95
N CYS A 62 -7.41 -0.99 27.33
CA CYS A 62 -8.83 -0.63 27.13
C CYS A 62 -9.26 0.55 28.01
N ILE A 63 -8.77 0.63 29.25
CA ILE A 63 -9.07 1.75 30.17
C ILE A 63 -8.39 3.04 29.70
N LEU A 64 -7.15 2.96 29.21
CA LEU A 64 -6.44 4.10 28.61
C LEU A 64 -7.13 4.60 27.34
N ARG A 65 -7.71 3.70 26.53
CA ARG A 65 -8.47 4.10 25.34
C ARG A 65 -9.75 4.86 25.72
N ALA A 66 -10.50 4.37 26.71
CA ALA A 66 -11.71 5.05 27.19
C ALA A 66 -11.40 6.42 27.81
N ALA A 67 -10.27 6.57 28.52
CA ALA A 67 -9.83 7.84 29.09
C ALA A 67 -9.44 8.89 28.01
N VAL A 68 -8.84 8.45 26.90
CA VAL A 68 -8.48 9.31 25.76
C VAL A 68 -9.71 9.75 24.98
N ASP A 69 -10.68 8.87 24.78
CA ASP A 69 -11.94 9.18 24.08
C ASP A 69 -12.82 10.15 24.90
N THR A 70 -12.60 10.28 26.21
CA THR A 70 -13.31 11.23 27.10
C THR A 70 -12.60 12.58 27.23
N ALA A 71 -11.31 12.67 26.89
CA ALA A 71 -10.48 13.86 27.13
C ALA A 71 -10.32 14.81 25.92
N ILE A 72 -10.68 14.39 24.71
CA ILE A 72 -10.39 15.13 23.47
C ILE A 72 -11.66 15.32 22.64
N GLY A 73 -12.64 16.05 23.17
CA GLY A 73 -13.98 16.22 22.57
C GLY A 73 -14.05 16.41 21.03
N PRO A 74 -15.21 16.07 20.45
CA PRO A 74 -15.41 15.74 19.04
C PRO A 74 -15.41 17.00 18.18
N ASN A 75 -14.67 17.05 17.06
CA ASN A 75 -15.04 17.89 15.91
C ASN A 75 -14.14 17.69 14.68
N ARG A 76 -14.56 16.76 13.82
CA ARG A 76 -15.15 17.07 12.52
C ARG A 76 -15.90 15.83 12.04
N GLU A 77 -17.22 15.85 12.21
CA GLU A 77 -18.11 14.80 11.72
C GLU A 77 -18.33 14.94 10.21
N LEU A 78 -18.41 13.78 9.54
CA LEU A 78 -19.20 13.66 8.32
C LEU A 78 -20.66 13.75 8.73
N ASP A 79 -21.39 14.63 8.04
CA ASP A 79 -22.83 14.84 8.15
C ASP A 79 -23.60 13.51 8.33
N GLU A 80 -24.35 13.36 9.43
CA GLU A 80 -25.00 12.11 9.84
C GLU A 80 -26.06 11.63 8.83
N GLU A 81 -26.61 12.55 8.03
CA GLU A 81 -27.54 12.24 6.94
C GLU A 81 -26.79 11.61 5.75
N ILE A 82 -25.54 12.05 5.50
CA ILE A 82 -24.63 11.52 4.47
C ILE A 82 -24.07 10.15 4.87
N ALA A 83 -23.89 9.89 6.16
CA ALA A 83 -23.40 8.62 6.70
C ALA A 83 -24.37 7.44 6.49
N LYS A 84 -25.67 7.71 6.36
CA LYS A 84 -26.73 6.70 6.16
C LYS A 84 -26.90 6.26 4.70
N GLU A 85 -26.48 7.08 3.75
CA GLU A 85 -26.67 6.85 2.30
C GLU A 85 -25.45 6.18 1.62
N LEU A 86 -24.35 5.95 2.35
CA LEU A 86 -23.13 5.35 1.81
C LEU A 86 -23.17 3.81 1.90
N PRO A 87 -22.84 3.07 0.82
CA PRO A 87 -22.36 1.71 0.94
C PRO A 87 -21.16 1.71 1.90
N SER A 88 -21.25 0.97 3.00
CA SER A 88 -20.22 0.90 4.06
C SER A 88 -18.82 0.55 3.56
N THR A 89 -18.74 0.01 2.34
CA THR A 89 -17.54 -0.36 1.59
C THR A 89 -16.72 0.85 1.13
N LEU A 90 -17.36 1.94 0.68
CA LEU A 90 -16.68 3.14 0.19
C LEU A 90 -16.12 4.01 1.32
N ARG A 91 -16.85 4.07 2.44
CA ARG A 91 -16.38 4.73 3.67
C ARG A 91 -15.10 4.08 4.21
N ARG A 92 -15.04 2.74 4.19
CA ARG A 92 -13.87 1.97 4.64
C ARG A 92 -12.65 2.14 3.73
N PHE A 93 -12.84 2.46 2.45
CA PHE A 93 -11.73 2.70 1.52
C PHE A 93 -10.86 3.88 1.95
N GLY A 94 -11.46 5.06 2.09
CA GLY A 94 -10.74 6.29 2.40
C GLY A 94 -10.06 6.25 3.77
N GLU A 95 -10.73 5.65 4.77
CA GLU A 95 -10.20 5.52 6.13
C GLU A 95 -9.04 4.51 6.23
N ARG A 96 -9.01 3.44 5.41
CA ARG A 96 -8.01 2.36 5.50
C ARG A 96 -6.86 2.47 4.50
N TRP A 97 -7.06 2.98 3.27
CA TRP A 97 -5.98 3.19 2.30
C TRP A 97 -5.05 4.33 2.67
N ALA A 98 -5.61 5.47 3.10
CA ALA A 98 -4.86 6.71 3.27
C ALA A 98 -3.99 6.73 4.56
N ALA A 99 -4.36 5.96 5.58
CA ALA A 99 -3.88 6.16 6.96
C ALA A 99 -3.05 5.02 7.57
N ASN A 100 -2.89 3.86 6.90
CA ASN A 100 -2.38 2.64 7.57
C ASN A 100 -1.13 1.96 6.95
N GLY A 101 -0.53 2.47 5.88
CA GLY A 101 0.78 1.94 5.42
C GLY A 101 0.76 0.47 5.02
N ALA A 102 -0.37 -0.03 4.51
CA ALA A 102 -0.59 -1.43 4.16
C ALA A 102 0.52 -1.97 3.24
N LEU A 103 0.94 -1.17 2.26
CA LEU A 103 2.04 -1.52 1.37
C LEU A 103 3.38 -1.64 2.13
N GLY A 104 3.72 -0.65 2.95
CA GLY A 104 4.94 -0.67 3.76
C GLY A 104 5.03 -1.89 4.69
N SER A 105 3.89 -2.32 5.25
CA SER A 105 3.84 -3.50 6.13
C SER A 105 4.18 -4.83 5.43
N LEU A 106 4.06 -4.88 4.10
CA LEU A 106 4.40 -6.04 3.28
C LEU A 106 5.77 -5.88 2.62
N LEU A 107 6.10 -4.68 2.14
CA LEU A 107 7.38 -4.40 1.52
C LEU A 107 8.54 -4.56 2.50
N VAL A 108 8.44 -3.99 3.71
CA VAL A 108 9.59 -3.94 4.63
C VAL A 108 10.06 -5.34 5.03
N PRO A 109 9.21 -6.26 5.52
CA PRO A 109 9.67 -7.60 5.88
C PRO A 109 10.20 -8.38 4.67
N ALA A 110 9.60 -8.21 3.50
CA ALA A 110 10.04 -8.89 2.27
C ALA A 110 11.41 -8.41 1.82
N LEU A 111 11.66 -7.10 1.86
CA LEU A 111 12.95 -6.48 1.51
C LEU A 111 14.04 -6.89 2.50
N VAL A 112 13.76 -6.88 3.81
CA VAL A 112 14.69 -7.37 4.84
C VAL A 112 15.03 -8.85 4.58
N LYS A 113 14.02 -9.69 4.34
CA LYS A 113 14.21 -11.11 4.01
C LYS A 113 15.00 -11.33 2.72
N ALA A 114 14.86 -10.45 1.75
CA ALA A 114 15.62 -10.47 0.50
C ALA A 114 17.08 -9.97 0.66
N GLY A 115 17.47 -9.53 1.86
CA GLY A 115 18.84 -9.12 2.19
C GLY A 115 19.13 -7.64 1.98
N PHE A 116 18.11 -6.80 1.77
CA PHE A 116 18.29 -5.35 1.70
C PHE A 116 18.38 -4.75 3.10
N LYS A 117 19.25 -3.74 3.28
CA LYS A 117 19.22 -2.90 4.49
C LYS A 117 18.11 -1.87 4.33
N VAL A 118 17.05 -1.97 5.13
CA VAL A 118 15.86 -1.14 4.97
C VAL A 118 15.83 -0.01 5.99
N THR A 119 15.66 1.22 5.51
CA THR A 119 15.35 2.40 6.33
C THR A 119 13.93 2.86 6.04
N CYS A 120 13.03 2.76 7.01
CA CYS A 120 11.68 3.28 6.95
C CYS A 120 11.66 4.75 7.35
N ILE A 121 11.19 5.62 6.46
CA ILE A 121 11.12 7.07 6.68
C ILE A 121 9.66 7.49 6.82
N THR A 122 9.34 8.12 7.96
CA THR A 122 8.01 8.67 8.27
C THR A 122 8.06 10.18 8.46
N ARG A 123 6.91 10.85 8.41
CA ARG A 123 6.84 12.27 8.80
C ARG A 123 6.97 12.42 10.33
N PRO A 124 7.47 13.55 10.86
CA PRO A 124 7.71 13.73 12.30
C PRO A 124 6.47 13.56 13.18
N GLU A 125 5.29 13.96 12.69
CA GLU A 125 4.01 13.86 13.38
C GLU A 125 3.40 12.44 13.31
N SER A 126 3.99 11.55 12.51
CA SER A 126 3.57 10.16 12.38
C SER A 126 4.28 9.29 13.42
N LYS A 127 3.56 8.31 13.99
CA LYS A 127 4.21 7.26 14.79
C LYS A 127 5.04 6.38 13.83
N PRO A 128 6.35 6.18 14.05
CA PRO A 128 7.15 5.29 13.20
C PRO A 128 6.71 3.85 13.38
N ALA A 129 6.59 3.10 12.28
CA ALA A 129 6.39 1.65 12.34
C ALA A 129 7.75 1.00 12.63
N VAL A 130 7.78 0.07 13.58
CA VAL A 130 8.99 -0.69 13.91
C VAL A 130 8.89 -2.05 13.23
N TYR A 131 9.83 -2.34 12.34
CA TYR A 131 9.97 -3.64 11.70
C TYR A 131 11.29 -4.27 12.11
N GLU A 132 11.27 -5.55 12.44
CA GLU A 132 12.49 -6.29 12.74
C GLU A 132 13.43 -6.26 11.53
N GLY A 133 14.70 -5.92 11.76
CA GLY A 133 15.71 -5.81 10.71
C GLY A 133 15.65 -4.52 9.87
N ALA A 134 14.76 -3.57 10.17
CA ALA A 134 14.72 -2.26 9.53
C ALA A 134 15.06 -1.13 10.51
N VAL A 135 15.65 -0.06 10.00
CA VAL A 135 15.91 1.20 10.72
C VAL A 135 14.72 2.14 10.52
N ALA A 136 14.32 2.88 11.55
CA ALA A 136 13.33 3.93 11.44
C ALA A 136 13.99 5.31 11.47
N LYS A 137 13.65 6.18 10.52
CA LYS A 137 14.02 7.60 10.49
C LYS A 137 12.77 8.46 10.30
N THR A 138 12.87 9.73 10.62
CA THR A 138 11.84 10.73 10.31
C THR A 138 12.38 11.78 9.35
N ALA A 139 11.55 12.26 8.43
CA ALA A 139 11.91 13.37 7.55
C ALA A 139 10.71 14.30 7.32
N ASN A 140 10.96 15.61 7.33
CA ASN A 140 9.97 16.59 6.92
C ASN A 140 10.01 16.75 5.39
N TYR A 141 8.90 16.46 4.71
CA TYR A 141 8.83 16.48 3.24
C TYR A 141 8.80 17.89 2.64
N THR A 142 8.81 18.93 3.48
CA THR A 142 8.98 20.33 3.05
C THR A 142 10.38 20.89 3.32
N ASP A 143 11.29 20.07 3.85
CA ASP A 143 12.67 20.46 4.18
C ASP A 143 13.65 19.53 3.45
N GLU A 144 14.32 20.07 2.44
CA GLU A 144 15.29 19.35 1.61
C GLU A 144 16.42 18.74 2.45
N ASN A 145 16.98 19.49 3.39
CA ASN A 145 18.07 19.01 4.24
C ASN A 145 17.60 17.85 5.12
N SER A 146 16.35 17.91 5.61
CA SER A 146 15.75 16.82 6.36
C SER A 146 15.61 15.54 5.51
N LEU A 147 15.30 15.68 4.22
CA LEU A 147 15.20 14.56 3.29
C LEU A 147 16.58 13.99 2.94
N VAL A 148 17.54 14.85 2.59
CA VAL A 148 18.93 14.46 2.28
C VAL A 148 19.54 13.65 3.44
N ALA A 149 19.42 14.15 4.68
CA ALA A 149 19.92 13.44 5.86
C ALA A 149 19.21 12.09 6.11
N ALA A 150 17.94 11.98 5.70
CA ALA A 150 17.21 10.73 5.80
C ALA A 150 17.69 9.71 4.76
N PHE A 151 17.99 10.17 3.53
CA PHE A 151 18.44 9.37 2.39
C PHE A 151 19.94 9.07 2.37
N ASP A 152 20.74 9.73 3.21
CA ASP A 152 22.18 9.53 3.27
C ASP A 152 22.58 8.04 3.42
N GLY A 153 23.54 7.64 2.58
CA GLY A 153 24.07 6.29 2.51
C GLY A 153 23.16 5.24 1.85
N GLN A 154 22.05 5.65 1.20
CA GLN A 154 21.10 4.74 0.56
C GLN A 154 21.31 4.69 -0.96
N ASP A 155 21.23 3.50 -1.55
CA ASP A 155 21.37 3.26 -2.98
C ASP A 155 20.06 3.45 -3.75
N ALA A 156 18.92 3.17 -3.12
CA ALA A 156 17.60 3.25 -3.75
C ALA A 156 16.54 3.85 -2.81
N LEU A 157 15.53 4.48 -3.40
CA LEU A 157 14.35 5.03 -2.71
C LEU A 157 13.09 4.38 -3.28
N ILE A 158 12.21 3.89 -2.41
CA ILE A 158 10.87 3.41 -2.76
C ILE A 158 9.86 4.41 -2.19
N GLU A 159 9.06 4.97 -3.08
CA GLU A 159 7.96 5.84 -2.76
C GLU A 159 6.73 4.99 -2.43
N ALA A 160 6.48 4.81 -1.13
CA ALA A 160 5.34 4.05 -0.62
C ALA A 160 4.34 4.97 0.12
N PHE A 161 4.24 6.22 -0.33
CA PHE A 161 3.42 7.23 0.32
C PHE A 161 2.04 7.38 -0.30
N ASN A 162 1.17 8.00 0.49
CA ASN A 162 -0.16 8.43 0.07
C ASN A 162 -0.08 9.46 -1.09
N PRO A 163 -0.98 9.41 -2.09
CA PRO A 163 -1.01 10.37 -3.20
C PRO A 163 -0.90 11.85 -2.83
N ALA A 164 -1.35 12.26 -1.63
CA ALA A 164 -1.22 13.64 -1.17
C ALA A 164 0.25 14.11 -1.04
N ALA A 165 1.20 13.20 -0.80
CA ALA A 165 2.62 13.54 -0.72
C ALA A 165 3.27 13.76 -2.11
N ALA A 166 2.57 13.43 -3.21
CA ALA A 166 3.02 13.73 -4.57
C ALA A 166 3.25 15.24 -4.80
N ALA A 167 2.60 16.11 -4.00
CA ALA A 167 2.85 17.54 -4.01
C ALA A 167 4.30 17.93 -3.63
N HIS A 168 5.04 17.03 -2.98
CA HIS A 168 6.43 17.24 -2.58
C HIS A 168 7.43 16.53 -3.50
N GLN A 169 6.99 15.98 -4.64
CA GLN A 169 7.83 15.13 -5.49
C GLN A 169 9.13 15.81 -5.92
N SER A 170 9.06 17.07 -6.36
CA SER A 170 10.24 17.78 -6.83
C SER A 170 11.32 17.87 -5.74
N LEU A 171 10.94 18.08 -4.48
CA LEU A 171 11.86 18.14 -3.34
C LEU A 171 12.39 16.76 -2.96
N ILE A 172 11.53 15.74 -2.97
CA ILE A 172 11.91 14.35 -2.67
C ILE A 172 12.97 13.87 -3.66
N VAL A 173 12.76 14.11 -4.96
CA VAL A 173 13.67 13.65 -6.02
C VAL A 173 14.98 14.45 -6.00
N GLN A 174 14.94 15.77 -5.75
CA GLN A 174 16.17 16.58 -5.59
C GLN A 174 17.00 16.11 -4.39
N ALA A 175 16.37 15.89 -3.24
CA ALA A 175 17.06 15.38 -2.06
C ALA A 175 17.61 13.97 -2.27
N ALA A 176 16.90 13.10 -3.00
CA ALA A 176 17.39 11.76 -3.34
C ALA A 176 18.63 11.85 -4.24
N LEU A 177 18.61 12.72 -5.25
CA LEU A 177 19.73 12.98 -6.14
C LEU A 177 20.94 13.53 -5.36
N GLU A 178 20.74 14.51 -4.49
CA GLU A 178 21.81 15.10 -3.67
C GLU A 178 22.42 14.09 -2.68
N ALA A 179 21.59 13.23 -2.08
CA ALA A 179 22.04 12.16 -1.19
C ALA A 179 22.76 11.01 -1.91
N GLY A 180 22.84 11.03 -3.25
CA GLY A 180 23.50 10.01 -4.05
C GLY A 180 22.69 8.73 -4.26
N VAL A 181 21.36 8.80 -4.11
CA VAL A 181 20.45 7.71 -4.49
C VAL A 181 20.58 7.45 -6.00
N LYS A 182 20.61 6.19 -6.40
CA LYS A 182 20.84 5.77 -7.80
C LYS A 182 19.56 5.35 -8.52
N HIS A 183 18.55 4.93 -7.76
CA HIS A 183 17.30 4.41 -8.33
C HIS A 183 16.08 4.74 -7.47
N ILE A 184 15.01 5.21 -8.11
CA ILE A 184 13.72 5.50 -7.47
C ILE A 184 12.64 4.55 -7.98
N ILE A 185 11.92 3.89 -7.09
CA ILE A 185 10.67 3.20 -7.40
C ILE A 185 9.51 4.12 -7.02
N THR A 186 8.69 4.51 -8.00
CA THR A 186 7.62 5.50 -7.86
C THR A 186 6.38 4.92 -7.15
N PRO A 187 5.42 5.76 -6.69
CA PRO A 187 4.30 5.35 -5.84
C PRO A 187 3.11 4.89 -6.69
N ASP A 188 3.38 4.13 -7.75
CA ASP A 188 2.35 3.70 -8.69
C ASP A 188 1.55 2.53 -8.13
N PHE A 189 2.20 1.38 -7.87
CA PHE A 189 1.67 0.14 -7.24
C PHE A 189 0.18 -0.16 -7.46
N SER A 190 -0.36 0.26 -8.61
CA SER A 190 -1.79 0.33 -8.90
C SER A 190 -2.01 0.55 -10.40
N SER A 191 -2.96 1.40 -10.79
CA SER A 191 -3.36 1.69 -12.17
C SER A 191 -2.24 2.23 -13.07
N ASP A 192 -2.37 1.99 -14.38
CA ASP A 192 -1.47 2.48 -15.44
C ASP A 192 -1.64 4.00 -15.67
N THR A 193 -0.87 4.80 -14.93
CA THR A 193 -0.78 6.27 -15.09
C THR A 193 0.02 6.69 -16.33
N PHE A 194 0.63 5.73 -17.05
CA PHE A 194 1.43 5.93 -18.26
C PHE A 194 0.63 5.68 -19.54
N HIS A 195 -0.62 5.23 -19.42
CA HIS A 195 -1.52 5.06 -20.55
C HIS A 195 -1.70 6.39 -21.32
N PRO A 196 -1.75 6.40 -22.67
CA PRO A 196 -1.88 7.64 -23.45
C PRO A 196 -3.11 8.50 -23.08
N ARG A 197 -4.16 7.87 -22.54
CA ARG A 197 -5.40 8.53 -22.08
C ARG A 197 -5.45 8.76 -20.56
N ALA A 198 -4.36 8.53 -19.83
CA ALA A 198 -4.31 8.72 -18.37
C ALA A 198 -4.64 10.17 -17.96
N GLY A 199 -4.29 11.16 -18.79
CA GLY A 199 -4.62 12.57 -18.56
C GLY A 199 -6.12 12.90 -18.59
N GLU A 200 -6.98 12.00 -19.08
CA GLU A 200 -8.43 12.16 -19.02
C GLU A 200 -9.02 11.71 -17.68
N VAL A 201 -8.25 10.96 -16.87
CA VAL A 201 -8.66 10.43 -15.58
C VAL A 201 -8.26 11.43 -14.49
N LEU A 202 -9.20 12.22 -14.01
CA LEU A 202 -8.95 13.33 -13.07
C LEU A 202 -8.18 12.91 -11.80
N VAL A 203 -8.40 11.69 -11.31
CA VAL A 203 -7.72 11.17 -10.11
C VAL A 203 -6.23 10.89 -10.32
N PHE A 204 -5.75 10.83 -11.57
CA PHE A 204 -4.35 10.60 -11.90
C PHE A 204 -3.53 11.90 -12.00
N GLU A 205 -4.16 13.06 -12.04
CA GLU A 205 -3.47 14.34 -12.25
C GLU A 205 -2.30 14.58 -11.29
N PRO A 206 -2.43 14.37 -9.96
CA PRO A 206 -1.32 14.60 -9.03
C PRO A 206 -0.12 13.68 -9.32
N LYS A 207 -0.39 12.43 -9.73
CA LYS A 207 0.66 11.46 -10.09
C LYS A 207 1.33 11.84 -11.41
N ILE A 208 0.56 12.27 -12.41
CA ILE A 208 1.10 12.71 -13.71
C ILE A 208 2.01 13.94 -13.53
N VAL A 209 1.62 14.89 -12.68
CA VAL A 209 2.46 16.06 -12.38
C VAL A 209 3.74 15.65 -11.65
N ALA A 210 3.63 14.80 -10.62
CA ALA A 210 4.79 14.27 -9.91
C ALA A 210 5.74 13.51 -10.84
N GLN A 211 5.21 12.63 -11.71
CA GLN A 211 5.99 11.88 -12.68
C GLN A 211 6.76 12.80 -13.64
N ARG A 212 6.15 13.88 -14.11
CA ARG A 212 6.84 14.87 -14.97
C ARG A 212 8.00 15.56 -14.26
N GLU A 213 7.84 15.91 -12.98
CA GLU A 213 8.93 16.48 -12.18
C GLU A 213 10.06 15.47 -11.96
N LEU A 214 9.73 14.21 -11.66
CA LEU A 214 10.70 13.13 -11.57
C LEU A 214 11.50 12.99 -12.87
N GLU A 215 10.83 12.86 -14.00
CA GLU A 215 11.47 12.71 -15.32
C GLU A 215 12.35 13.92 -15.67
N ARG A 216 11.90 15.14 -15.36
CA ARG A 216 12.67 16.36 -15.57
C ARG A 216 13.97 16.36 -14.77
N ILE A 217 13.92 15.97 -13.49
CA ILE A 217 15.10 15.94 -12.61
C ILE A 217 16.04 14.80 -13.00
N VAL A 218 15.49 13.62 -13.29
CA VAL A 218 16.26 12.45 -13.76
C VAL A 218 17.00 12.77 -15.06
N ALA A 219 16.34 13.39 -16.04
CA ALA A 219 16.98 13.80 -17.29
C ALA A 219 18.12 14.81 -17.07
N ALA A 220 18.02 15.67 -16.06
CA ALA A 220 19.07 16.63 -15.69
C ALA A 220 20.22 16.01 -14.89
N SER A 221 20.07 14.78 -14.38
CA SER A 221 21.04 14.12 -13.49
C SER A 221 22.26 13.52 -14.20
N GLY A 222 22.27 13.49 -15.55
CA GLY A 222 23.36 12.90 -16.32
C GLY A 222 23.57 11.40 -16.05
N ASP A 223 22.47 10.64 -16.01
CA ASP A 223 22.39 9.19 -15.75
C ASP A 223 22.80 8.73 -14.34
N SER A 224 23.03 9.67 -13.42
CA SER A 224 23.35 9.33 -12.01
C SER A 224 22.14 8.83 -11.21
N LEU A 225 20.93 9.14 -11.67
CA LEU A 225 19.67 8.71 -11.09
C LEU A 225 18.79 8.07 -12.17
N SER A 226 18.11 6.99 -11.82
CA SER A 226 17.12 6.31 -12.67
C SER A 226 15.84 6.06 -11.90
N TRP A 227 14.75 5.74 -12.61
CA TRP A 227 13.48 5.41 -11.96
C TRP A 227 12.77 4.20 -12.59
N THR A 228 11.86 3.59 -11.85
CA THR A 228 10.92 2.58 -12.36
C THR A 228 9.55 2.79 -11.73
N ALA A 229 8.49 2.74 -12.54
CA ALA A 229 7.13 2.69 -12.04
C ALA A 229 6.59 1.27 -12.06
N ILE A 230 6.23 0.74 -10.89
CA ILE A 230 5.67 -0.61 -10.76
C ILE A 230 4.14 -0.52 -10.90
N VAL A 231 3.63 -0.99 -12.04
CA VAL A 231 2.18 -1.00 -12.36
C VAL A 231 1.64 -2.41 -12.09
N ILE A 232 0.72 -2.53 -11.12
CA ILE A 232 0.19 -3.83 -10.68
C ILE A 232 -1.33 -3.94 -10.62
N GLY A 233 -2.03 -2.86 -10.99
CA GLY A 233 -3.48 -2.82 -10.96
C GLY A 233 -4.07 -2.92 -9.56
N PRO A 234 -5.39 -3.12 -9.43
CA PRO A 234 -6.06 -3.27 -8.14
C PRO A 234 -5.62 -4.52 -7.38
N TRP A 235 -5.59 -4.42 -6.06
CA TRP A 235 -5.23 -5.53 -5.17
C TRP A 235 -6.46 -6.35 -4.80
N TYR A 236 -6.66 -7.50 -5.45
CA TYR A 236 -7.92 -8.24 -5.34
C TYR A 236 -8.11 -8.89 -3.98
N ASP A 237 -7.06 -9.46 -3.39
CA ASP A 237 -7.09 -10.16 -2.11
C ASP A 237 -7.40 -9.20 -0.96
N TRP A 238 -6.70 -8.07 -0.93
CA TRP A 238 -6.99 -6.99 0.01
C TRP A 238 -8.38 -6.39 -0.21
N GLY A 239 -8.78 -6.18 -1.47
CA GLY A 239 -10.12 -5.68 -1.82
C GLY A 239 -11.22 -6.59 -1.27
N ILE A 240 -11.11 -7.90 -1.48
CA ILE A 240 -12.07 -8.89 -0.96
C ILE A 240 -12.11 -8.87 0.58
N GLU A 241 -10.95 -8.83 1.25
CA GLU A 241 -10.89 -8.76 2.71
C GLU A 241 -11.54 -7.49 3.28
N GLN A 242 -11.46 -6.38 2.57
CA GLN A 242 -12.11 -5.14 2.99
C GLN A 242 -13.60 -5.06 2.58
N GLY A 243 -14.09 -5.99 1.76
CA GLY A 243 -15.42 -5.92 1.15
C GLY A 243 -15.50 -4.79 0.13
N MET A 244 -14.49 -4.67 -0.73
CA MET A 244 -14.20 -3.51 -1.55
C MET A 244 -14.01 -3.87 -3.02
N LEU A 245 -14.13 -2.84 -3.88
CA LEU A 245 -14.06 -2.90 -5.34
C LEU A 245 -15.20 -3.70 -5.99
N TRP A 246 -15.33 -5.00 -5.75
CA TRP A 246 -16.31 -5.85 -6.45
C TRP A 246 -16.87 -7.02 -5.63
N ILE A 247 -16.12 -7.66 -4.72
CA ILE A 247 -16.62 -8.81 -3.95
C ILE A 247 -16.72 -8.42 -2.48
N ASN A 248 -17.91 -8.57 -1.93
CA ASN A 248 -18.16 -8.50 -0.50
C ASN A 248 -18.48 -9.91 0.02
N LYS A 249 -17.47 -10.54 0.63
CA LYS A 249 -17.63 -11.90 1.18
C LYS A 249 -18.60 -11.96 2.38
N SER A 250 -18.75 -10.86 3.13
CA SER A 250 -19.66 -10.82 4.29
C SER A 250 -21.12 -10.84 3.88
N SER A 251 -21.47 -10.10 2.81
CA SER A 251 -22.84 -10.05 2.27
C SER A 251 -23.08 -11.03 1.13
N ARG A 252 -22.05 -11.77 0.69
CA ARG A 252 -22.05 -12.60 -0.52
C ARG A 252 -22.57 -11.86 -1.75
N THR A 253 -22.09 -10.62 -1.91
CA THR A 253 -22.44 -9.75 -3.02
C THR A 253 -21.26 -9.60 -3.97
N ILE A 254 -21.51 -9.63 -5.27
CA ILE A 254 -20.55 -9.24 -6.30
C ILE A 254 -21.13 -8.04 -7.07
N THR A 255 -20.45 -6.91 -7.05
CA THR A 255 -20.81 -5.75 -7.87
C THR A 255 -20.25 -5.93 -9.28
N ARG A 256 -21.13 -5.92 -10.28
CA ARG A 256 -20.77 -5.94 -11.69
C ARG A 256 -20.92 -4.54 -12.28
N PHE A 257 -19.80 -3.94 -12.67
CA PHE A 257 -19.80 -2.62 -13.30
C PHE A 257 -19.99 -2.73 -14.82
N GLY A 258 -20.95 -1.99 -15.37
CA GLY A 258 -21.22 -2.00 -16.81
C GLY A 258 -21.63 -3.40 -17.29
N SER A 259 -21.12 -3.85 -18.44
CA SER A 259 -21.43 -5.21 -18.91
C SER A 259 -20.70 -6.32 -18.13
N GLY A 260 -19.62 -5.97 -17.42
CA GLY A 260 -18.71 -6.91 -16.78
C GLY A 260 -17.81 -7.68 -17.76
N ASN A 261 -17.77 -7.32 -19.04
CA ASN A 261 -16.94 -7.96 -20.06
C ASN A 261 -15.58 -7.29 -20.26
N GLN A 262 -15.43 -6.03 -19.85
CA GLN A 262 -14.16 -5.33 -19.82
C GLN A 262 -13.17 -6.08 -18.95
N LYS A 263 -11.91 -6.16 -19.40
CA LYS A 263 -10.84 -6.84 -18.66
C LYS A 263 -10.15 -5.90 -17.71
N LEU A 264 -9.59 -6.43 -16.63
CA LEU A 264 -8.64 -5.72 -15.81
C LEU A 264 -7.48 -6.63 -15.43
N SER A 265 -6.29 -6.06 -15.38
CA SER A 265 -5.12 -6.68 -14.79
C SER A 265 -5.09 -6.38 -13.29
N MET A 266 -5.10 -7.40 -12.45
CA MET A 266 -5.17 -7.29 -11.00
C MET A 266 -4.14 -8.18 -10.31
N SER A 267 -3.78 -7.83 -9.08
CA SER A 267 -2.71 -8.51 -8.34
C SER A 267 -3.12 -8.85 -6.92
N ARG A 268 -2.46 -9.85 -6.33
CA ARG A 268 -2.44 -9.97 -4.86
C ARG A 268 -1.48 -8.94 -4.29
N VAL A 269 -1.69 -8.45 -3.06
CA VAL A 269 -0.79 -7.42 -2.50
C VAL A 269 0.66 -7.91 -2.42
N GLY A 270 0.87 -9.21 -2.18
CA GLY A 270 2.21 -9.80 -2.12
C GLY A 270 3.04 -9.63 -3.39
N LEU A 271 2.38 -9.51 -4.55
CA LEU A 271 3.06 -9.30 -5.83
C LEU A 271 3.78 -7.94 -5.87
N ALA A 272 3.31 -6.93 -5.13
CA ALA A 272 3.98 -5.64 -5.01
C ALA A 272 5.41 -5.80 -4.43
N ALA A 273 5.58 -6.62 -3.41
CA ALA A 273 6.87 -6.90 -2.80
C ALA A 273 7.79 -7.69 -3.74
N GLU A 274 7.24 -8.69 -4.42
CA GLU A 274 7.98 -9.51 -5.38
C GLU A 274 8.48 -8.66 -6.56
N ALA A 275 7.61 -7.84 -7.14
CA ALA A 275 7.95 -6.91 -8.23
C ALA A 275 9.02 -5.91 -7.78
N THR A 276 8.88 -5.34 -6.58
CA THR A 276 9.88 -4.42 -6.00
C THR A 276 11.24 -5.10 -5.88
N ILE A 277 11.29 -6.33 -5.36
CA ILE A 277 12.54 -7.09 -5.22
C ILE A 277 13.14 -7.42 -6.59
N ALA A 278 12.31 -7.77 -7.58
CA ALA A 278 12.77 -8.05 -8.94
C ALA A 278 13.43 -6.81 -9.58
N VAL A 279 12.76 -5.66 -9.50
CA VAL A 279 13.28 -4.37 -9.99
C VAL A 279 14.60 -4.01 -9.29
N LEU A 280 14.67 -4.12 -7.96
CA LEU A 280 15.89 -3.77 -7.22
C LEU A 280 17.06 -4.71 -7.46
N LYS A 281 16.81 -5.96 -7.86
CA LYS A 281 17.88 -6.91 -8.21
C LYS A 281 18.48 -6.65 -9.58
N ASP A 282 17.73 -6.03 -10.48
CA ASP A 282 18.18 -5.69 -11.83
C ASP A 282 17.62 -4.34 -12.30
N PRO A 283 17.97 -3.22 -11.62
CA PRO A 283 17.36 -1.92 -11.88
C PRO A 283 17.64 -1.39 -13.29
N GLN A 284 18.71 -1.86 -13.94
CA GLN A 284 19.06 -1.45 -15.30
C GLN A 284 18.05 -1.94 -16.35
N SER A 285 17.52 -3.16 -16.18
CA SER A 285 16.48 -3.70 -17.08
C SER A 285 15.12 -2.97 -16.97
N PHE A 286 14.94 -2.16 -15.92
CA PHE A 286 13.71 -1.40 -15.67
C PHE A 286 13.92 0.11 -15.67
N ALA A 287 15.12 0.59 -16.02
CA ALA A 287 15.47 1.99 -15.90
C ALA A 287 14.62 2.88 -16.81
N ASN A 288 14.10 3.95 -16.21
CA ASN A 288 13.37 5.05 -16.82
C ASN A 288 12.12 4.63 -17.61
N ARG A 289 11.38 3.64 -17.10
CA ARG A 289 10.14 3.15 -17.70
C ARG A 289 9.16 2.60 -16.66
N PRO A 290 7.86 2.53 -17.00
CA PRO A 290 6.94 1.65 -16.29
C PRO A 290 7.29 0.17 -16.53
N ALA A 291 7.09 -0.64 -15.50
CA ALA A 291 7.21 -2.09 -15.49
C ALA A 291 5.88 -2.67 -15.02
N TYR A 292 5.30 -3.57 -15.82
CA TYR A 292 3.93 -4.04 -15.64
C TYR A 292 3.92 -5.46 -15.11
N PHE A 293 3.27 -5.68 -13.98
CA PHE A 293 3.14 -6.99 -13.38
C PHE A 293 1.68 -7.20 -13.02
N ALA A 294 1.14 -8.40 -13.17
CA ALA A 294 -0.22 -8.70 -12.72
C ALA A 294 -0.32 -10.17 -12.37
N SER A 295 -0.99 -10.48 -11.27
CA SER A 295 -1.30 -11.88 -10.97
C SER A 295 -2.22 -12.45 -12.04
N HIS A 296 -3.23 -11.68 -12.47
CA HIS A 296 -4.24 -12.15 -13.42
C HIS A 296 -4.81 -11.02 -14.28
N THR A 297 -5.21 -11.33 -15.52
CA THR A 297 -5.98 -10.42 -16.38
C THR A 297 -7.30 -11.08 -16.84
N LEU A 298 -8.43 -10.58 -16.34
CA LEU A 298 -9.75 -11.16 -16.62
C LEU A 298 -10.87 -10.13 -16.52
N SER A 299 -12.06 -10.50 -16.99
CA SER A 299 -13.27 -9.70 -16.83
C SER A 299 -14.02 -9.98 -15.53
N THR A 300 -14.89 -9.06 -15.12
CA THR A 300 -15.76 -9.25 -13.96
C THR A 300 -16.67 -10.48 -14.12
N ASN A 301 -17.16 -10.77 -15.34
CA ASN A 301 -17.97 -11.96 -15.60
C ASN A 301 -17.17 -13.28 -15.42
N GLN A 302 -15.89 -13.29 -15.79
CA GLN A 302 -15.00 -14.43 -15.48
C GLN A 302 -14.77 -14.55 -13.97
N LEU A 303 -14.59 -13.41 -13.28
CA LEU A 303 -14.39 -13.39 -11.83
C LEU A 303 -15.62 -13.88 -11.06
N ILE A 304 -16.83 -13.51 -11.49
CA ILE A 304 -18.10 -14.01 -10.93
C ILE A 304 -18.14 -15.54 -11.01
N LYS A 305 -17.86 -16.09 -12.20
CA LYS A 305 -17.81 -17.54 -12.41
C LYS A 305 -16.80 -18.20 -11.46
N TYR A 306 -15.58 -17.67 -11.37
CA TYR A 306 -14.53 -18.24 -10.52
C TYR A 306 -14.85 -18.12 -9.02
N THR A 307 -15.52 -17.04 -8.62
CA THR A 307 -15.99 -16.83 -7.25
C THR A 307 -17.04 -17.86 -6.85
N GLN A 308 -18.02 -18.11 -7.72
CA GLN A 308 -19.08 -19.11 -7.50
C GLN A 308 -18.54 -20.55 -7.50
N GLU A 309 -17.54 -20.85 -8.33
CA GLU A 309 -16.83 -22.14 -8.30
C GLU A 309 -16.00 -22.33 -7.03
N ALA A 310 -15.35 -21.26 -6.55
CA ALA A 310 -14.49 -21.29 -5.37
C ALA A 310 -15.28 -21.35 -4.06
N ALA A 311 -16.40 -20.64 -3.98
CA ALA A 311 -17.27 -20.58 -2.81
C ALA A 311 -18.73 -20.82 -3.22
N PRO A 312 -19.14 -22.10 -3.36
CA PRO A 312 -20.50 -22.46 -3.75
C PRO A 312 -21.59 -21.87 -2.85
N GLY A 313 -22.80 -21.76 -3.38
CA GLY A 313 -23.98 -21.18 -2.72
C GLY A 313 -24.41 -19.87 -3.37
N ASP A 314 -25.45 -19.26 -2.80
CA ASP A 314 -26.07 -18.08 -3.41
C ASP A 314 -25.15 -16.85 -3.30
N TRP A 315 -24.96 -16.17 -4.43
CA TRP A 315 -24.27 -14.89 -4.54
C TRP A 315 -25.19 -13.90 -5.23
N THR A 316 -25.39 -12.74 -4.61
CA THR A 316 -26.14 -11.64 -5.23
C THR A 316 -25.23 -10.89 -6.19
N ILE A 317 -25.68 -10.67 -7.43
CA ILE A 317 -24.97 -9.84 -8.40
C ILE A 317 -25.66 -8.47 -8.45
N ASP A 318 -24.94 -7.44 -8.01
CA ASP A 318 -25.42 -6.06 -8.01
C ASP A 318 -24.84 -5.34 -9.23
N ASP A 319 -25.70 -5.01 -10.20
CA ASP A 319 -25.29 -4.27 -11.39
C ASP A 319 -25.13 -2.77 -11.07
N ALA A 320 -23.98 -2.20 -11.43
CA ALA A 320 -23.64 -0.80 -11.23
C ALA A 320 -23.33 -0.11 -12.56
N SER A 321 -23.95 1.06 -12.79
CA SER A 321 -23.73 1.85 -14.00
C SER A 321 -22.40 2.61 -13.93
N VAL A 322 -21.47 2.27 -14.84
CA VAL A 322 -20.19 2.99 -15.01
C VAL A 322 -20.42 4.43 -15.46
N GLU A 323 -21.42 4.66 -16.30
CA GLU A 323 -21.79 6.00 -16.77
C GLU A 323 -22.32 6.87 -15.64
N GLU A 324 -23.19 6.32 -14.78
CA GLU A 324 -23.72 7.04 -13.62
C GLU A 324 -22.63 7.36 -12.60
N LEU A 325 -21.74 6.40 -12.33
CA LEU A 325 -20.56 6.62 -11.48
C LEU A 325 -19.70 7.75 -12.01
N ARG A 326 -19.46 7.77 -13.32
CA ARG A 326 -18.69 8.83 -13.98
C ARG A 326 -19.38 10.19 -13.90
N ALA A 327 -20.67 10.25 -14.23
CA ALA A 327 -21.44 11.50 -14.23
C ALA A 327 -21.54 12.10 -12.82
N THR A 328 -21.90 11.26 -11.84
CA THR A 328 -22.01 11.68 -10.44
C THR A 328 -20.64 12.04 -9.85
N GLY A 329 -19.63 11.22 -10.13
CA GLY A 329 -18.25 11.51 -9.72
C GLY A 329 -17.74 12.83 -10.28
N ARG A 330 -18.06 13.15 -11.54
CA ARG A 330 -17.70 14.43 -12.18
C ARG A 330 -18.40 15.60 -11.53
N LYS A 331 -19.71 15.50 -11.28
CA LYS A 331 -20.48 16.54 -10.59
C LYS A 331 -19.88 16.84 -9.21
N LEU A 332 -19.62 15.80 -8.43
CA LEU A 332 -19.01 15.94 -7.09
C LEU A 332 -17.59 16.51 -7.17
N TRP A 333 -16.83 16.17 -8.20
CA TRP A 333 -15.49 16.73 -8.41
C TRP A 333 -15.54 18.23 -8.71
N ASP A 334 -16.50 18.67 -9.52
CA ASP A 334 -16.70 20.07 -9.86
C ASP A 334 -17.18 20.86 -8.62
N GLU A 335 -18.06 20.27 -7.78
CA GLU A 335 -18.45 20.81 -6.47
C GLU A 335 -17.27 20.93 -5.49
N ASP A 336 -16.47 19.86 -5.35
CA ASP A 336 -15.23 19.87 -4.56
C ASP A 336 -14.31 21.02 -5.01
N THR A 337 -14.21 21.22 -6.33
CA THR A 337 -13.40 22.30 -6.91
C THR A 337 -13.94 23.68 -6.58
N ALA A 338 -15.25 23.90 -6.73
CA ALA A 338 -15.90 25.16 -6.38
C ALA A 338 -15.74 25.49 -4.88
N ASN A 339 -15.69 24.47 -4.02
CA ASN A 339 -15.49 24.60 -2.58
C ASN A 339 -14.01 24.71 -2.16
N GLY A 340 -13.07 24.73 -3.12
CA GLY A 340 -11.64 24.86 -2.84
C GLY A 340 -11.00 23.62 -2.22
N VAL A 341 -11.59 22.43 -2.37
CA VAL A 341 -11.01 21.16 -1.91
C VAL A 341 -9.76 20.86 -2.72
N THR A 342 -8.59 20.84 -2.08
CA THR A 342 -7.30 20.56 -2.73
C THR A 342 -6.87 19.10 -2.55
N ASN A 343 -7.22 18.47 -1.42
CA ASN A 343 -7.01 17.04 -1.19
C ASN A 343 -8.33 16.28 -1.35
N ARG A 344 -8.47 15.57 -2.48
CA ARG A 344 -9.69 14.83 -2.83
C ARG A 344 -9.63 13.34 -2.50
N LEU A 345 -8.56 12.83 -1.88
CA LEU A 345 -8.44 11.39 -1.61
C LEU A 345 -9.58 10.85 -0.74
N SER A 346 -10.09 11.67 0.17
CA SER A 346 -11.22 11.34 1.04
C SER A 346 -12.57 11.88 0.53
N SER A 347 -12.59 12.50 -0.65
CA SER A 347 -13.84 13.00 -1.24
C SER A 347 -14.61 11.88 -1.91
N ARG A 348 -15.92 12.07 -2.06
CA ARG A 348 -16.80 11.09 -2.72
C ARG A 348 -16.49 10.94 -4.21
N ALA A 349 -16.04 12.01 -4.85
CA ALA A 349 -15.73 12.03 -6.27
C ALA A 349 -14.58 11.06 -6.62
N TYR A 350 -13.57 10.97 -5.76
CA TYR A 350 -12.35 10.23 -6.03
C TYR A 350 -12.58 8.73 -6.29
N PRO A 351 -13.17 7.93 -5.38
CA PRO A 351 -13.40 6.51 -5.62
C PRO A 351 -14.39 6.27 -6.77
N MET A 352 -15.36 7.16 -7.01
CA MET A 352 -16.31 7.01 -8.11
C MET A 352 -15.62 7.17 -9.47
N LEU A 353 -14.80 8.21 -9.64
CA LEU A 353 -14.05 8.44 -10.88
C LEU A 353 -12.96 7.39 -11.09
N ALA A 354 -12.28 6.97 -10.02
CA ALA A 354 -11.30 5.88 -10.09
C ALA A 354 -11.95 4.55 -10.54
N THR A 355 -13.10 4.21 -9.96
CA THR A 355 -13.87 3.00 -10.32
C THR A 355 -14.38 3.10 -11.76
N ALA A 356 -14.94 4.24 -12.16
CA ALA A 356 -15.43 4.44 -13.52
C ALA A 356 -14.34 4.40 -14.60
N ALA A 357 -13.11 4.79 -14.25
CA ALA A 357 -11.96 4.65 -15.16
C ALA A 357 -11.48 3.18 -15.23
N LEU A 358 -11.39 2.50 -14.07
CA LEU A 358 -10.98 1.10 -13.97
C LEU A 358 -11.92 0.16 -14.72
N PHE A 359 -13.22 0.42 -14.66
CA PHE A 359 -14.28 -0.39 -15.26
C PHE A 359 -14.85 0.20 -16.54
N ASP A 360 -14.13 1.11 -17.21
CA ASP A 360 -14.58 1.66 -18.49
C ASP A 360 -14.88 0.55 -19.49
N GLU A 361 -16.06 0.65 -20.14
CA GLU A 361 -16.62 -0.40 -20.99
C GLU A 361 -15.69 -0.76 -22.16
N ASN A 362 -14.90 0.19 -22.63
CA ASN A 362 -13.96 0.01 -23.75
C ASN A 362 -12.51 -0.17 -23.30
N ASN A 363 -12.25 -0.37 -22.00
CA ASN A 363 -10.92 -0.40 -21.41
C ASN A 363 -10.04 0.82 -21.80
N SER A 364 -10.66 1.99 -21.92
CA SER A 364 -10.02 3.20 -22.48
C SER A 364 -8.84 3.76 -21.68
N TYR A 365 -8.71 3.37 -20.41
CA TYR A 365 -7.85 4.06 -19.43
C TYR A 365 -6.78 3.14 -18.80
N GLY A 366 -6.37 2.09 -19.51
CA GLY A 366 -5.23 1.25 -19.09
C GLY A 366 -5.54 0.26 -17.96
N ALA A 367 -6.81 -0.11 -17.76
CA ALA A 367 -7.18 -1.17 -16.82
C ALA A 367 -6.74 -2.56 -17.28
N ASP A 368 -6.82 -2.82 -18.60
CA ASP A 368 -6.25 -4.02 -19.23
C ASP A 368 -4.84 -3.69 -19.74
N PHE A 369 -3.84 -4.18 -19.02
CA PHE A 369 -2.45 -4.13 -19.44
C PHE A 369 -1.85 -5.54 -19.56
N GLY A 370 -2.68 -6.57 -19.75
CA GLY A 370 -2.22 -7.96 -19.85
C GLY A 370 -1.22 -8.20 -20.98
N SER A 371 -1.29 -7.41 -22.06
CA SER A 371 -0.33 -7.47 -23.16
C SER A 371 1.01 -6.77 -22.89
N LYS A 372 1.14 -6.07 -21.75
CA LYS A 372 2.34 -5.33 -21.37
C LYS A 372 3.14 -6.02 -20.26
N LEU A 373 2.64 -7.14 -19.73
CA LEU A 373 3.23 -7.80 -18.57
C LEU A 373 4.68 -8.19 -18.82
N GLU A 374 5.53 -7.99 -17.80
CA GLU A 374 6.83 -8.63 -17.74
C GLU A 374 6.65 -10.16 -17.77
N ASP A 375 7.62 -10.87 -18.35
CA ASP A 375 7.51 -12.32 -18.57
C ASP A 375 7.39 -13.11 -17.27
N GLY A 376 6.42 -14.03 -17.22
CA GLY A 376 6.28 -15.01 -16.12
C GLY A 376 5.52 -14.51 -14.89
N TRP A 377 4.84 -13.37 -14.96
CA TRP A 377 4.13 -12.80 -13.81
C TRP A 377 2.64 -13.12 -13.73
N ASP A 378 2.02 -13.55 -14.83
CA ASP A 378 0.66 -14.10 -14.80
C ASP A 378 0.66 -15.45 -14.07
N GLU A 379 -0.05 -15.50 -12.95
CA GLU A 379 -0.16 -16.67 -12.07
C GLU A 379 -1.19 -17.70 -12.59
N GLY A 380 -1.99 -17.33 -13.59
CA GLY A 380 -2.98 -18.17 -14.24
C GLY A 380 -4.25 -18.45 -13.43
N ASP A 381 -5.27 -18.98 -14.12
CA ASP A 381 -6.60 -19.18 -13.55
C ASP A 381 -6.65 -20.18 -12.39
N ALA A 382 -5.75 -21.17 -12.38
CA ALA A 382 -5.72 -22.18 -11.30
C ALA A 382 -5.32 -21.54 -9.96
N ALA A 383 -4.29 -20.69 -9.96
CA ALA A 383 -3.86 -19.95 -8.77
C ALA A 383 -4.94 -18.98 -8.29
N LEU A 384 -5.63 -18.29 -9.22
CA LEU A 384 -6.75 -17.41 -8.87
C LEU A 384 -7.85 -18.18 -8.14
N LYS A 385 -8.29 -19.32 -8.68
CA LYS A 385 -9.35 -20.14 -8.05
C LYS A 385 -8.95 -20.65 -6.68
N GLU A 386 -7.70 -21.07 -6.49
CA GLU A 386 -7.21 -21.49 -5.17
C GLU A 386 -7.17 -20.32 -4.18
N ASN A 387 -6.70 -19.15 -4.61
CA ASN A 387 -6.69 -17.95 -3.78
C ASN A 387 -8.11 -17.50 -3.40
N LEU A 388 -9.05 -17.51 -4.34
CA LEU A 388 -10.45 -17.22 -4.07
C LEU A 388 -11.05 -18.21 -3.06
N LYS A 389 -10.76 -19.52 -3.17
CA LYS A 389 -11.23 -20.52 -2.19
C LYS A 389 -10.76 -20.17 -0.77
N ARG A 390 -9.51 -19.75 -0.62
CA ARG A 390 -8.95 -19.35 0.68
C ARG A 390 -9.53 -18.03 1.20
N LEU A 391 -9.73 -17.05 0.33
CA LEU A 391 -10.20 -15.70 0.71
C LEU A 391 -11.68 -15.65 1.07
N LEU A 392 -12.47 -16.56 0.51
CA LEU A 392 -13.93 -16.61 0.61
C LEU A 392 -14.44 -17.70 1.57
N ALA A 393 -13.54 -18.56 2.07
CA ALA A 393 -13.82 -19.46 3.19
C ALA A 393 -13.94 -18.66 4.50
#